data_AF-A0A1I3Y9R2-F1
#
_entry.id   AF-A0A1I3Y9R2-F1
#
_cell.length_a   1.000
_cell.length_b   1.000
_cell.length_c   1.000
_cell.angle_alpha   90.00
_cell.angle_beta   90.00
_cell.angle_gamma   90.00
#
_symmetry.space_group_name_H-M   'P 1'
#
loop_
_entity.id
_entity.type
_entity.pdbx_description
1 polymer ?
#
loop_
_entity_poly.entity_id
_entity_poly.type
_entity_poly.pdbx_seq_one_letter_code
_entity_poly.pdbx_strand_id
1 'polypeptide(L)'
;MIIFSDRLLFRKVFELSQLCFNFLLVFFLCQPVQAFQGQDALLPEDMLVRYSEAHNAGDAPDQAITIAVYRTGDVFIVIPEYMQQAGHYHVLLEPEQLDGLWRLLIHEQILTFDAHTLRDMQIKKQQSLKESGAVITSVSDKAEVLLEIYPNRYQPPGLVGVDGDAVKHINWSGLRWDAENYPEMEPIQLLSEIQAFMLSILQHKDLQSVD
;
A
#
# COMPACT_ATOMS: atom_id res chain seq x y z
N MET A 1 33.14 31.10 -64.73
CA MET A 1 32.52 32.05 -63.79
C MET A 1 31.23 31.45 -63.25
N ILE A 2 31.31 30.60 -62.22
CA ILE A 2 30.15 30.02 -61.51
C ILE A 2 30.57 29.85 -60.04
N ILE A 3 30.41 30.90 -59.23
CA ILE A 3 30.59 30.84 -57.77
C ILE A 3 29.61 31.86 -57.16
N PHE A 4 28.31 31.60 -57.22
CA PHE A 4 27.34 32.48 -56.51
C PHE A 4 26.05 31.78 -56.04
N SER A 5 25.94 30.44 -56.15
CA SER A 5 24.69 29.73 -55.87
C SER A 5 24.59 29.04 -54.50
N ASP A 6 25.70 28.86 -53.76
CA ASP A 6 25.67 28.06 -52.51
C ASP A 6 25.27 28.85 -51.26
N ARG A 7 25.51 30.16 -51.21
CA ARG A 7 25.23 30.98 -50.02
C ARG A 7 23.73 31.21 -49.77
N LEU A 8 22.92 31.12 -50.83
CA LEU A 8 21.47 31.35 -50.78
C LEU A 8 20.70 30.12 -50.28
N LEU A 9 21.22 28.92 -50.56
CA LEU A 9 20.65 27.65 -50.06
C LEU A 9 20.93 27.47 -48.56
N PHE A 10 22.15 27.74 -48.10
CA PHE A 10 22.51 27.64 -46.68
C PHE A 10 21.70 28.57 -45.78
N ARG A 11 21.39 29.79 -46.24
CA ARG A 11 20.59 30.75 -45.47
C ARG A 11 19.14 30.29 -45.27
N LYS A 12 18.55 29.65 -46.30
CA LYS A 12 17.19 29.11 -46.20
C LYS A 12 17.10 27.87 -45.30
N VAL A 13 18.12 27.01 -45.32
CA VAL A 13 18.18 25.82 -44.43
C VAL A 13 18.33 26.25 -42.97
N PHE A 14 19.10 27.30 -42.70
CA PHE A 14 19.30 27.82 -41.35
C PHE A 14 18.02 28.48 -40.77
N GLU A 15 17.27 29.22 -41.59
CA GLU A 15 16.00 29.81 -41.15
C GLU A 15 14.89 28.76 -40.93
N LEU A 16 14.84 27.69 -41.73
CA LEU A 16 13.94 26.56 -41.47
C LEU A 16 14.30 25.80 -40.18
N SER A 17 15.59 25.63 -39.89
CA SER A 17 16.06 24.97 -38.67
C SER A 17 15.71 25.74 -37.39
N GLN A 18 15.84 27.08 -37.40
CA GLN A 18 15.44 27.91 -36.26
C GLN A 18 13.92 27.94 -36.05
N LEU A 19 13.12 27.81 -37.11
CA LEU A 19 11.67 27.74 -37.01
C LEU A 19 11.21 26.41 -36.40
N CYS A 20 11.84 25.29 -36.78
CA CYS A 20 11.58 23.98 -36.16
C CYS A 20 11.96 23.94 -34.67
N PHE A 21 13.11 24.53 -34.29
CA PHE A 21 13.56 24.50 -32.90
C PHE A 21 12.67 25.32 -31.97
N ASN A 22 12.17 26.48 -32.42
CA ASN A 22 11.22 27.29 -31.65
C ASN A 22 9.85 26.61 -31.51
N PHE A 23 9.39 25.88 -32.54
CA PHE A 23 8.14 25.12 -32.46
C PHE A 23 8.22 23.96 -31.46
N LEU A 24 9.38 23.29 -31.37
CA LEU A 24 9.64 22.20 -30.45
C LEU A 24 9.71 22.70 -28.98
N LEU A 25 10.24 23.90 -28.77
CA LEU A 25 10.36 24.52 -27.44
C LEU A 25 9.01 25.01 -26.89
N VAL A 26 8.10 25.49 -27.77
CA VAL A 26 6.71 25.80 -27.38
C VAL A 26 5.92 24.52 -27.06
N PHE A 27 6.18 23.40 -27.75
CA PHE A 27 5.54 22.11 -27.43
C PHE A 27 5.97 21.54 -26.07
N PHE A 28 7.20 21.83 -25.61
CA PHE A 28 7.67 21.43 -24.28
C PHE A 28 7.16 22.35 -23.16
N LEU A 29 6.90 23.63 -23.44
CA LEU A 29 6.37 24.59 -22.45
C LEU A 29 4.84 24.65 -22.41
N CYS A 30 4.17 24.13 -23.44
CA CYS A 30 2.72 23.96 -23.51
C CYS A 30 2.31 22.49 -23.40
N GLN A 31 3.04 21.68 -22.63
CA GLN A 31 2.35 20.54 -22.01
C GLN A 31 1.27 21.17 -21.12
N PRO A 32 -0.03 20.93 -21.38
CA PRO A 32 -1.00 21.22 -20.34
C PRO A 32 -0.50 20.44 -19.13
N VAL A 33 -0.22 21.15 -18.03
CA VAL A 33 -0.37 20.54 -16.72
C VAL A 33 -1.80 20.02 -16.77
N GLN A 34 -1.94 18.74 -17.11
CA GLN A 34 -3.19 18.05 -16.97
C GLN A 34 -3.45 18.14 -15.48
N ALA A 35 -4.28 19.12 -15.13
CA ALA A 35 -4.94 19.17 -13.86
C ALA A 35 -5.41 17.74 -13.60
N PHE A 36 -5.01 17.23 -12.45
CA PHE A 36 -5.40 15.97 -11.86
C PHE A 36 -6.94 15.96 -11.76
N GLN A 37 -7.60 15.69 -12.88
CA GLN A 37 -9.03 15.45 -13.01
C GLN A 37 -9.15 14.04 -13.57
N GLY A 38 -8.79 13.11 -12.70
CA GLY A 38 -8.91 11.68 -12.90
C GLY A 38 -9.15 11.07 -11.53
N GLN A 39 -10.32 11.31 -10.96
CA GLN A 39 -10.99 10.22 -10.26
C GLN A 39 -11.27 9.16 -11.33
N ASP A 40 -10.24 8.45 -11.78
CA ASP A 40 -10.43 7.10 -12.27
C ASP A 40 -11.13 6.40 -11.11
N ALA A 41 -12.41 6.10 -11.30
CA ALA A 41 -13.25 5.59 -10.24
C ALA A 41 -12.55 4.37 -9.66
N LEU A 42 -12.05 4.47 -8.43
CA LEU A 42 -11.33 3.38 -7.80
C LEU A 42 -12.30 2.23 -7.64
N LEU A 43 -12.14 1.24 -8.50
CA LEU A 43 -13.08 0.15 -8.55
C LEU A 43 -12.73 -0.81 -7.41
N PRO A 44 -13.74 -1.32 -6.67
CA PRO A 44 -13.50 -2.33 -5.63
C PRO A 44 -12.74 -3.57 -6.14
N GLU A 45 -12.79 -3.85 -7.44
CA GLU A 45 -12.06 -4.92 -8.14
C GLU A 45 -10.55 -4.66 -8.31
N ASP A 46 -10.09 -3.42 -8.07
CA ASP A 46 -8.66 -3.05 -8.12
C ASP A 46 -8.01 -3.00 -6.74
N MET A 47 -8.79 -3.13 -5.66
CA MET A 47 -8.27 -3.17 -4.30
C MET A 47 -7.41 -4.42 -4.11
N LEU A 48 -6.17 -4.23 -3.68
CA LEU A 48 -5.22 -5.30 -3.36
C LEU A 48 -5.32 -5.72 -1.90
N VAL A 49 -5.43 -4.73 -1.03
CA VAL A 49 -5.50 -4.95 0.41
C VAL A 49 -6.30 -3.86 1.10
N ARG A 50 -7.08 -4.26 2.11
CA ARG A 50 -7.66 -3.37 3.10
C ARG A 50 -7.15 -3.75 4.48
N TYR A 51 -6.59 -2.78 5.17
CA TYR A 51 -6.15 -2.85 6.56
C TYR A 51 -7.11 -2.03 7.42
N SER A 52 -7.43 -2.55 8.60
CA SER A 52 -8.19 -1.83 9.62
C SER A 52 -7.63 -2.14 11.01
N GLU A 53 -7.49 -1.10 11.84
CA GLU A 53 -7.02 -1.24 13.23
C GLU A 53 -7.94 -0.48 14.20
N ALA A 54 -8.47 -1.22 15.17
CA ALA A 54 -9.29 -0.70 16.26
C ALA A 54 -8.60 -0.95 17.61
N HIS A 55 -8.77 -0.05 18.58
CA HIS A 55 -8.12 -0.19 19.88
C HIS A 55 -8.87 -1.11 20.85
N ASN A 56 -10.19 -1.30 20.69
CA ASN A 56 -10.94 -2.30 21.44
C ASN A 56 -11.62 -3.31 20.51
N ALA A 57 -11.59 -4.57 20.95
CA ALA A 57 -12.32 -5.65 20.29
C ALA A 57 -13.83 -5.39 20.41
N GLY A 58 -14.49 -5.13 19.27
CA GLY A 58 -15.92 -4.82 19.21
C GLY A 58 -16.28 -3.35 18.94
N ASP A 59 -15.28 -2.48 18.76
CA ASP A 59 -15.52 -1.15 18.22
C ASP A 59 -16.14 -1.26 16.81
N ALA A 60 -17.08 -0.37 16.50
CA ALA A 60 -17.75 -0.38 15.20
C ALA A 60 -16.76 0.03 14.08
N PRO A 61 -17.01 -0.35 12.81
CA PRO A 61 -16.08 -0.09 11.70
C PRO A 61 -15.74 1.39 11.49
N ASP A 62 -16.63 2.29 11.90
CA ASP A 62 -16.47 3.74 11.89
C ASP A 62 -15.48 4.25 12.95
N GLN A 63 -15.04 3.38 13.86
CA GLN A 63 -14.11 3.71 14.93
C GLN A 63 -12.69 3.17 14.69
N ALA A 64 -12.41 2.56 13.53
CA ALA A 64 -11.10 2.04 13.20
C ALA A 64 -10.38 2.93 12.18
N ILE A 65 -9.05 3.01 12.27
CA ILE A 65 -8.26 3.52 11.15
C ILE A 65 -8.38 2.51 10.01
N THR A 66 -8.70 2.95 8.80
CA THR A 66 -8.78 2.08 7.61
C THR A 66 -7.83 2.56 6.54
N ILE A 67 -7.09 1.64 5.92
CA ILE A 67 -6.15 1.91 4.82
C ILE A 67 -6.44 0.91 3.69
N ALA A 68 -6.84 1.41 2.52
CA ALA A 68 -7.10 0.61 1.33
C ALA A 68 -6.08 0.94 0.25
N VAL A 69 -5.39 -0.08 -0.27
CA VAL A 69 -4.37 0.06 -1.33
C VAL A 69 -4.87 -0.61 -2.60
N TYR A 70 -4.77 0.11 -3.72
CA TYR A 70 -5.24 -0.30 -5.03
C TYR A 70 -4.07 -0.67 -5.95
N ARG A 71 -4.37 -1.41 -7.02
CA ARG A 71 -3.41 -1.90 -8.01
C ARG A 71 -2.60 -0.79 -8.67
N THR A 72 -3.17 0.39 -8.79
CA THR A 72 -2.55 1.59 -9.36
C THR A 72 -1.51 2.23 -8.43
N GLY A 73 -1.44 1.79 -7.17
CA GLY A 73 -0.65 2.43 -6.12
C GLY A 73 -1.43 3.49 -5.34
N ASP A 74 -2.67 3.81 -5.75
CA ASP A 74 -3.55 4.70 -4.98
C ASP A 74 -3.84 4.11 -3.60
N VAL A 75 -3.77 4.95 -2.58
CA VAL A 75 -4.11 4.58 -1.20
C VAL A 75 -5.13 5.55 -0.65
N PHE A 76 -6.18 4.99 -0.06
CA PHE A 76 -7.21 5.74 0.66
C PHE A 76 -7.15 5.41 2.13
N ILE A 77 -7.14 6.45 2.95
CA ILE A 77 -7.00 6.34 4.39
C ILE A 77 -8.16 7.07 5.05
N VAL A 78 -8.78 6.41 6.03
CA VAL A 78 -9.82 6.98 6.87
C VAL A 78 -9.31 6.96 8.30
N ILE A 79 -9.16 8.14 8.89
CA ILE A 79 -8.85 8.30 10.31
C ILE A 79 -10.14 8.75 11.01
N PRO A 80 -10.62 8.03 12.03
CA PRO A 80 -11.93 8.28 12.64
C PRO A 80 -11.98 9.61 13.40
N GLU A 81 -13.19 10.19 13.50
CA GLU A 81 -13.45 11.55 14.01
C GLU A 81 -12.95 11.82 15.44
N TYR A 82 -12.83 10.79 16.27
CA TYR A 82 -12.37 10.93 17.64
C TYR A 82 -10.84 11.10 17.77
N MET A 83 -10.08 10.90 16.69
CA MET A 83 -8.62 11.05 16.67
C MET A 83 -8.19 12.46 16.25
N GLN A 84 -7.01 12.90 16.72
CA GLN A 84 -6.51 14.26 16.46
C GLN A 84 -6.25 14.59 14.98
N GLN A 85 -6.10 13.57 14.13
CA GLN A 85 -5.86 13.70 12.69
C GLN A 85 -7.02 13.11 11.88
N ALA A 86 -8.24 13.16 12.43
CA ALA A 86 -9.43 12.69 11.74
C ALA A 86 -9.57 13.28 10.33
N GLY A 87 -10.09 12.46 9.42
CA GLY A 87 -10.36 12.86 8.04
C GLY A 87 -10.00 11.76 7.03
N HIS A 88 -10.22 12.10 5.76
CA HIS A 88 -9.90 11.27 4.63
C HIS A 88 -8.61 11.74 3.97
N TYR A 89 -7.73 10.79 3.67
CA TYR A 89 -6.46 11.06 3.04
C TYR A 89 -6.25 10.17 1.82
N HIS A 90 -5.49 10.73 0.88
CA HIS A 90 -5.02 10.05 -0.31
C HIS A 90 -3.51 10.18 -0.44
N VAL A 91 -2.89 9.12 -0.94
CA VAL A 91 -1.48 9.13 -1.34
C VAL A 91 -1.26 8.11 -2.44
N LEU A 92 -0.30 8.38 -3.30
CA LEU A 92 0.16 7.45 -4.33
C LEU A 92 1.46 6.79 -3.88
N LEU A 93 1.47 5.46 -3.80
CA LEU A 93 2.69 4.70 -3.55
C LEU A 93 3.57 4.66 -4.79
N GLU A 94 4.88 4.78 -4.60
CA GLU A 94 5.86 4.53 -5.63
C GLU A 94 5.83 3.03 -6.03
N PRO A 95 6.10 2.68 -7.30
CA PRO A 95 6.07 1.30 -7.77
C PRO A 95 6.89 0.33 -6.90
N GLU A 96 8.06 0.77 -6.40
CA GLU A 96 8.92 -0.01 -5.53
C GLU A 96 8.28 -0.30 -4.16
N GLN A 97 7.52 0.66 -3.62
CA GLN A 97 6.78 0.50 -2.38
C GLN A 97 5.62 -0.49 -2.57
N LEU A 98 4.91 -0.36 -3.69
CA LEU A 98 3.80 -1.26 -4.05
C LEU A 98 4.29 -2.71 -4.25
N ASP A 99 5.39 -2.91 -4.97
CA ASP A 99 6.04 -4.21 -5.15
C ASP A 99 6.56 -4.79 -3.82
N GLY A 100 7.05 -3.93 -2.92
CA GLY A 100 7.44 -4.29 -1.57
C GLY A 100 6.26 -4.83 -0.76
N LEU A 101 5.18 -4.06 -0.68
CA LEU A 101 3.94 -4.46 -0.03
C LEU A 101 3.39 -5.76 -0.62
N TRP A 102 3.32 -5.85 -1.94
CA TRP A 102 2.77 -7.02 -2.61
C TRP A 102 3.49 -8.30 -2.21
N ARG A 103 4.82 -8.29 -2.22
CA ARG A 103 5.63 -9.46 -1.81
C ARG A 103 5.35 -9.92 -0.38
N LEU A 104 5.07 -9.00 0.54
CA LEU A 104 4.65 -9.36 1.90
C LEU A 104 3.27 -10.02 1.91
N LEU A 105 2.32 -9.45 1.16
CA LEU A 105 0.94 -9.93 1.13
C LEU A 105 0.78 -11.32 0.50
N ILE A 106 1.58 -11.64 -0.52
CA ILE A 106 1.57 -12.95 -1.17
C ILE A 106 2.53 -13.97 -0.56
N HIS A 107 3.20 -13.61 0.55
CA HIS A 107 4.06 -14.55 1.23
C HIS A 107 3.26 -15.78 1.67
N GLU A 108 3.81 -16.98 1.46
CA GLU A 108 3.09 -18.25 1.70
C GLU A 108 2.49 -18.31 3.11
N GLN A 109 3.29 -17.96 4.12
CA GLN A 109 2.86 -17.93 5.53
C GLN A 109 1.67 -16.99 5.81
N ILE A 110 1.50 -15.93 5.03
CA ILE A 110 0.38 -14.99 5.14
C ILE A 110 -0.85 -15.58 4.45
N LEU A 111 -0.70 -16.15 3.26
CA LEU A 111 -1.80 -16.79 2.53
C LEU A 111 -2.35 -18.01 3.28
N THR A 112 -1.47 -18.79 3.94
CA THR A 112 -1.84 -19.93 4.76
C THR A 112 -2.08 -19.58 6.23
N PHE A 113 -2.10 -18.30 6.61
CA PHE A 113 -2.26 -17.87 8.00
C PHE A 113 -3.52 -18.47 8.63
N ASP A 114 -3.36 -19.13 9.78
CA ASP A 114 -4.45 -19.70 10.57
C ASP A 114 -4.36 -19.19 12.00
N ALA A 115 -5.27 -18.27 12.33
CA ALA A 115 -5.32 -17.64 13.65
C ALA A 115 -5.55 -18.67 14.76
N HIS A 116 -6.37 -19.69 14.53
CA HIS A 116 -6.68 -20.69 15.56
C HIS A 116 -5.45 -21.51 15.91
N THR A 117 -4.76 -22.01 14.88
CA THR A 117 -3.53 -22.80 15.06
C THR A 117 -2.45 -21.99 15.81
N LEU A 118 -2.26 -20.72 15.46
CA LEU A 118 -1.27 -19.86 16.12
C LEU A 118 -1.67 -19.55 17.58
N ARG A 119 -2.95 -19.31 17.87
CA ARG A 119 -3.42 -19.13 19.25
C ARG A 119 -3.24 -20.38 20.10
N ASP A 120 -3.49 -21.55 19.55
CA ASP A 120 -3.24 -22.82 20.25
C ASP A 120 -1.76 -23.01 20.57
N MET A 121 -0.87 -22.64 19.65
CA MET A 121 0.58 -22.65 19.90
C MET A 121 0.97 -21.70 21.03
N GLN A 122 0.41 -20.48 21.06
CA GLN A 122 0.66 -19.52 22.14
C GLN A 122 0.18 -20.05 23.49
N ILE A 123 -1.04 -20.59 23.56
CA ILE A 123 -1.60 -21.16 24.79
C ILE A 123 -0.72 -22.28 25.31
N LYS A 124 -0.29 -23.21 24.45
CA LYS A 124 0.61 -24.31 24.83
C LYS A 124 1.96 -23.79 25.37
N LYS A 125 2.55 -22.78 24.73
CA LYS A 125 3.80 -22.16 25.19
C LYS A 125 3.62 -21.48 26.56
N GLN A 126 2.53 -20.73 26.75
CA GLN A 126 2.21 -20.12 28.04
C GLN A 126 2.00 -21.14 29.16
N GLN A 127 1.33 -22.26 28.86
CA GLN A 127 1.17 -23.37 29.81
C GLN A 127 2.51 -23.97 30.22
N SER A 128 3.41 -24.24 29.27
CA SER A 128 4.75 -24.74 29.55
C SER A 128 5.59 -23.76 30.39
N LEU A 129 5.48 -22.46 30.13
CA LEU A 129 6.11 -21.41 30.94
C LEU A 129 5.56 -21.38 32.36
N LYS A 130 4.24 -21.54 32.52
CA LYS A 130 3.59 -21.64 33.83
C LYS A 130 4.10 -22.82 34.64
N GLU A 131 4.20 -23.98 34.01
CA GLU A 131 4.66 -25.23 34.63
C GLU A 131 6.13 -25.16 35.05
N SER A 132 6.95 -24.41 34.31
CA SER A 132 8.36 -24.15 34.66
C SER A 132 8.55 -23.04 35.70
N GLY A 133 7.46 -22.40 36.17
CA GLY A 133 7.50 -21.34 37.18
C GLY A 133 7.92 -19.96 36.65
N ALA A 134 7.92 -19.78 35.32
CA ALA A 134 8.22 -18.48 34.71
C ALA A 134 7.05 -17.49 34.89
N VAL A 135 7.38 -16.19 34.90
CA VAL A 135 6.38 -15.11 34.99
C VAL A 135 5.63 -15.00 33.67
N ILE A 136 4.29 -15.10 33.73
CA ILE A 136 3.41 -14.86 32.59
C ILE A 136 2.96 -13.41 32.63
N THR A 137 3.22 -12.66 31.57
CA THR A 137 2.72 -11.30 31.38
C THR A 137 1.59 -11.30 30.34
N SER A 138 0.59 -10.45 30.53
CA SER A 138 -0.48 -10.21 29.56
C SER A 138 -0.75 -8.72 29.41
N VAL A 139 -1.29 -8.33 28.25
CA VAL A 139 -1.75 -6.97 27.96
C VAL A 139 -3.27 -6.94 28.02
N SER A 140 -3.83 -5.93 28.71
CA SER A 140 -5.27 -5.74 28.88
C SER A 140 -5.92 -5.09 27.67
N ASP A 141 -5.27 -4.07 27.11
CA ASP A 141 -5.79 -3.31 25.96
C ASP A 141 -5.06 -3.74 24.70
N LYS A 142 -5.78 -4.41 23.81
CA LYS A 142 -5.17 -5.03 22.63
C LYS A 142 -5.84 -4.49 21.38
N ALA A 143 -5.07 -3.75 20.58
CA ALA A 143 -5.50 -3.38 19.24
C ALA A 143 -5.84 -4.64 18.43
N GLU A 144 -6.96 -4.58 17.72
CA GLU A 144 -7.42 -5.59 16.78
C GLU A 144 -7.05 -5.16 15.37
N VAL A 145 -6.28 -6.02 14.68
CA VAL A 145 -5.87 -5.84 13.30
C VAL A 145 -6.72 -6.73 12.41
N LEU A 146 -7.32 -6.12 11.39
CA LEU A 146 -8.10 -6.77 10.35
C LEU A 146 -7.42 -6.52 9.01
N LEU A 147 -7.14 -7.59 8.28
CA LEU A 147 -6.53 -7.54 6.96
C LEU A 147 -7.36 -8.35 5.98
N GLU A 148 -7.67 -7.74 4.85
CA GLU A 148 -8.37 -8.35 3.72
C GLU A 148 -7.49 -8.23 2.49
N ILE A 149 -7.05 -9.36 1.95
CA ILE A 149 -6.05 -9.43 0.88
C ILE A 149 -6.69 -10.09 -0.34
N TYR A 150 -6.42 -9.53 -1.52
CA TYR A 150 -6.83 -10.08 -2.81
C TYR A 150 -5.61 -10.56 -3.61
N PRO A 151 -5.08 -11.77 -3.31
CA PRO A 151 -3.77 -12.26 -3.77
C PRO A 151 -3.66 -12.47 -5.29
N ASN A 152 -4.76 -12.46 -6.03
CA ASN A 152 -4.73 -12.69 -7.47
C ASN A 152 -4.86 -11.39 -8.29
N ARG A 153 -5.02 -10.24 -7.64
CA ARG A 153 -5.29 -8.97 -8.31
C ARG A 153 -4.04 -8.23 -8.76
N TYR A 154 -2.86 -8.49 -8.20
CA TYR A 154 -1.61 -7.89 -8.67
C TYR A 154 -0.78 -8.94 -9.43
N GLN A 155 -1.09 -9.08 -10.72
CA GLN A 155 -0.37 -9.96 -11.64
C GLN A 155 0.13 -9.17 -12.85
N PRO A 156 1.23 -9.58 -13.48
CA PRO A 156 1.64 -9.06 -14.77
C PRO A 156 0.51 -9.23 -15.80
N PRO A 157 0.30 -8.26 -16.71
CA PRO A 157 -0.69 -8.40 -17.77
C PRO A 157 -0.39 -9.65 -18.61
N GLY A 158 -1.35 -10.60 -18.66
CA GLY A 158 -1.27 -11.81 -19.49
C GLY A 158 -1.51 -13.15 -18.78
N LEU A 159 -1.55 -13.19 -17.44
CA LEU A 159 -1.97 -14.37 -16.68
C LEU A 159 -3.50 -14.36 -16.51
N VAL A 160 -4.21 -14.84 -17.53
CA VAL A 160 -5.66 -14.99 -17.51
C VAL A 160 -5.98 -16.41 -17.01
N GLY A 161 -6.62 -16.55 -15.84
CA GLY A 161 -7.12 -17.85 -15.38
C GLY A 161 -7.12 -18.11 -13.88
N VAL A 162 -6.60 -17.21 -13.05
CA VAL A 162 -6.74 -17.30 -11.59
C VAL A 162 -7.95 -16.49 -11.15
N ASP A 163 -8.75 -17.01 -10.21
CA ASP A 163 -9.90 -16.30 -9.66
C ASP A 163 -9.46 -14.97 -9.02
N GLY A 164 -9.71 -13.86 -9.72
CA GLY A 164 -9.35 -12.51 -9.28
C GLY A 164 -10.06 -12.07 -8.00
N ASP A 165 -11.12 -12.77 -7.59
CA ASP A 165 -11.91 -12.45 -6.40
C ASP A 165 -11.59 -13.36 -5.20
N ALA A 166 -10.56 -14.21 -5.31
CA ALA A 166 -10.03 -14.89 -4.14
C ALA A 166 -9.65 -13.86 -3.07
N VAL A 167 -10.17 -14.05 -1.87
CA VAL A 167 -9.98 -13.14 -0.74
C VAL A 167 -9.48 -13.90 0.49
N LYS A 168 -8.45 -13.35 1.14
CA LYS A 168 -7.91 -13.84 2.41
C LYS A 168 -8.22 -12.82 3.50
N HIS A 169 -8.91 -13.28 4.54
CA HIS A 169 -9.16 -12.49 5.74
C HIS A 169 -8.23 -12.96 6.86
N ILE A 170 -7.60 -12.01 7.54
CA ILE A 170 -6.80 -12.23 8.75
C ILE A 170 -7.33 -11.29 9.83
N ASN A 171 -7.59 -11.84 11.01
CA ASN A 171 -7.92 -11.07 12.21
C ASN A 171 -6.95 -11.47 13.31
N TRP A 172 -6.30 -10.49 13.94
CA TRP A 172 -5.42 -10.71 15.08
C TRP A 172 -5.45 -9.57 16.11
N SER A 173 -5.69 -9.91 17.37
CA SER A 173 -5.62 -8.96 18.49
C SER A 173 -4.29 -9.01 19.23
N GLY A 174 -3.71 -7.85 19.54
CA GLY A 174 -2.47 -7.74 20.31
C GLY A 174 -1.20 -8.09 19.51
N LEU A 175 -1.23 -7.84 18.20
CA LEU A 175 -0.16 -8.20 17.26
C LEU A 175 1.22 -7.73 17.73
N ARG A 176 1.36 -6.46 18.09
CA ARG A 176 2.63 -5.89 18.54
C ARG A 176 3.23 -6.65 19.71
N TRP A 177 2.44 -6.92 20.74
CA TRP A 177 2.91 -7.66 21.91
C TRP A 177 3.28 -9.10 21.54
N ASP A 178 2.48 -9.75 20.70
CA ASP A 178 2.76 -11.11 20.24
C ASP A 178 4.05 -11.19 19.40
N ALA A 179 4.29 -10.21 18.52
CA ALA A 179 5.52 -10.14 17.74
C ALA A 179 6.77 -9.96 18.62
N GLU A 180 6.68 -9.12 19.66
CA GLU A 180 7.79 -8.92 20.61
C GLU A 180 8.08 -10.17 21.46
N ASN A 181 7.04 -10.95 21.83
CA ASN A 181 7.16 -12.07 22.79
C ASN A 181 7.30 -13.45 22.13
N TYR A 182 6.94 -13.58 20.86
CA TYR A 182 7.04 -14.82 20.08
C TYR A 182 7.82 -14.58 18.77
N PRO A 183 9.11 -14.22 18.84
CA PRO A 183 9.93 -13.97 17.65
C PRO A 183 10.07 -15.18 16.73
N GLU A 184 9.86 -16.39 17.24
CA GLU A 184 9.91 -17.62 16.46
C GLU A 184 8.63 -17.89 15.64
N MET A 185 7.53 -17.17 15.91
CA MET A 185 6.29 -17.30 15.15
C MET A 185 6.37 -16.44 13.88
N GLU A 186 7.01 -16.99 12.84
CA GLU A 186 7.21 -16.30 11.55
C GLU A 186 5.92 -15.66 10.97
N PRO A 187 4.73 -16.30 10.97
CA PRO A 187 3.52 -15.65 10.48
C PRO A 187 3.11 -14.39 11.28
N ILE A 188 3.42 -14.35 12.58
CA ILE A 188 3.16 -13.18 13.44
C ILE A 188 4.17 -12.07 13.13
N GLN A 189 5.44 -12.41 12.89
CA GLN A 189 6.45 -11.43 12.49
C GLN A 189 6.08 -10.78 11.15
N LEU A 190 5.74 -11.59 10.14
CA LEU A 190 5.32 -11.09 8.84
C LEU A 190 4.05 -10.22 8.91
N LEU A 191 3.07 -10.60 9.74
CA LEU A 191 1.89 -9.78 9.93
C LEU A 191 2.24 -8.44 10.61
N SER A 192 3.19 -8.44 11.56
CA SER A 192 3.71 -7.21 12.17
C SER A 192 4.47 -6.33 11.18
N GLU A 193 5.20 -6.92 10.23
CA GLU A 193 5.86 -6.18 9.15
C GLU A 193 4.84 -5.54 8.20
N ILE A 194 3.77 -6.27 7.84
CA ILE A 194 2.65 -5.72 7.06
C ILE A 194 2.01 -4.56 7.82
N GLN A 195 1.68 -4.73 9.10
CA GLN A 195 1.13 -3.64 9.93
C GLN A 195 2.06 -2.42 9.93
N ALA A 196 3.36 -2.61 10.17
CA ALA A 196 4.33 -1.52 10.18
C ALA A 196 4.41 -0.80 8.83
N PHE A 197 4.37 -1.55 7.72
CA PHE A 197 4.30 -0.97 6.38
C PHE A 197 3.04 -0.12 6.22
N MET A 198 1.85 -0.67 6.54
CA MET A 198 0.58 0.04 6.38
C MET A 198 0.55 1.32 7.21
N LEU A 199 0.98 1.27 8.47
CA LEU A 199 1.03 2.44 9.35
C LEU A 199 2.08 3.46 8.91
N SER A 200 3.16 3.04 8.23
CA SER A 200 4.16 3.98 7.69
C SER A 200 3.59 4.88 6.59
N ILE A 201 2.51 4.45 5.90
CA ILE A 201 1.85 5.25 4.86
C ILE A 201 1.24 6.54 5.46
N LEU A 202 0.81 6.51 6.73
CA LEU A 202 0.32 7.69 7.44
C LEU A 202 1.41 8.77 7.63
N GLN A 203 2.68 8.39 7.50
CA GLN A 203 3.82 9.29 7.64
C GLN A 203 4.41 9.68 6.27
N HIS A 204 3.73 9.31 5.18
CA HIS A 204 4.22 9.60 3.84
C HIS A 204 4.26 11.11 3.59
N LYS A 205 5.36 11.58 3.00
CA LYS A 205 5.59 13.01 2.73
C LYS A 205 4.54 13.64 1.79
N ASP A 206 3.98 12.82 0.91
CA ASP A 206 3.01 13.21 -0.12
C ASP A 206 1.55 12.93 0.29
N LEU A 207 1.30 12.71 1.58
CA LEU A 207 -0.05 12.50 2.11
C LEU A 207 -0.90 13.77 1.92
N GLN A 208 -2.04 13.64 1.26
CA GLN A 208 -2.96 14.75 0.98
C GLN A 208 -4.32 14.50 1.65
N SER A 209 -4.87 15.53 2.27
CA SER A 209 -6.26 15.49 2.74
C SER A 209 -7.21 15.68 1.55
N VAL A 210 -8.33 14.94 1.56
CA VAL A 210 -9.31 14.90 0.45
C VAL A 210 -10.64 15.58 0.83
N ASP A 211 -10.73 16.09 2.07
CA ASP A 211 -11.91 16.79 2.62
C ASP A 211 -11.91 18.30 2.36
#